data_AF-A0A1I5RMP4-F1
#
_entry.id   AF-A0A1I5RMP4-F1
#
_cell.length_a   1.000
_cell.length_b   1.000
_cell.length_c   1.000
_cell.angle_alpha   90.00
_cell.angle_beta   90.00
_cell.angle_gamma   90.00
#
_symmetry.space_group_name_H-M   'P 1'
#
loop_
_entity.id
_entity.type
_entity.pdbx_description
1 polymer ?
#
loop_
_entity_poly.entity_id
_entity_poly.type
_entity_poly.pdbx_seq_one_letter_code
_entity_poly.pdbx_strand_id
1 'polypeptide(L)'
;MENIPATLWIAACAHRLRQRWHTVDALELEDVARTLRRDARLRAMLPDDAAVDWLRPLTEASVQVPVVPSNRRPSGPPPISP
;
A
#
# COMPACT_ATOMS: atom_id res chain seq x y z
N MET A 1 21.02 -17.41 15.92
CA MET A 1 20.22 -16.79 14.85
C MET A 1 20.66 -15.34 14.75
N GLU A 2 21.32 -15.00 13.64
CA GLU A 2 21.98 -13.71 13.39
C GLU A 2 21.04 -12.54 13.69
N ASN A 3 21.38 -11.69 14.67
CA ASN A 3 20.60 -10.50 14.98
C ASN A 3 20.86 -9.47 13.87
N ILE A 4 20.05 -9.52 12.80
CA ILE A 4 20.20 -8.59 11.67
C ILE A 4 20.16 -7.16 12.23
N PRO A 5 21.24 -6.37 12.03
CA PRO A 5 21.31 -5.04 12.58
C PRO A 5 20.18 -4.17 12.03
N ALA A 6 19.74 -3.23 12.85
CA ALA A 6 18.61 -2.36 12.55
C ALA A 6 18.71 -1.71 11.18
N THR A 7 19.86 -1.13 10.92
CA THR A 7 20.19 -0.46 9.68
C THR A 7 20.13 -1.42 8.48
N LEU A 8 20.59 -2.66 8.64
CA LEU A 8 20.57 -3.65 7.56
C LEU A 8 19.14 -4.12 7.25
N TRP A 9 18.33 -4.35 8.29
CA TRP A 9 16.93 -4.74 8.12
C TRP A 9 16.14 -3.63 7.41
N ILE A 10 16.34 -2.38 7.82
CA ILE A 10 15.72 -1.20 7.19
C ILE A 10 16.18 -1.04 5.73
N ALA A 11 17.49 -1.10 5.47
CA ALA A 11 18.04 -0.94 4.12
C ALA A 11 17.59 -2.06 3.16
N ALA A 12 17.55 -3.31 3.62
CA ALA A 12 17.07 -4.45 2.82
C ALA A 12 15.57 -4.32 2.51
N CYS A 13 14.77 -3.93 3.50
CA CYS A 13 13.34 -3.72 3.34
C CYS A 13 13.05 -2.53 2.39
N ALA A 14 13.72 -1.40 2.57
CA ALA A 14 13.60 -0.22 1.72
C ALA A 14 14.03 -0.52 0.27
N HIS A 15 15.08 -1.32 0.07
CA HIS A 15 15.52 -1.76 -1.25
C HIS A 15 14.45 -2.63 -1.94
N ARG A 16 13.79 -3.53 -1.20
CA ARG A 16 12.69 -4.35 -1.72
C ARG A 16 11.48 -3.49 -2.09
N LEU A 17 11.11 -2.54 -1.24
CA LEU A 17 10.03 -1.59 -1.53
C LEU A 17 10.33 -0.73 -2.76
N ARG A 18 11.56 -0.23 -2.90
CA ARG A 18 12.01 0.55 -4.08
C ARG A 18 11.86 -0.19 -5.40
N GLN A 19 12.12 -1.51 -5.41
CA GLN A 19 11.97 -2.32 -6.62
C GLN A 19 10.50 -2.36 -7.08
N ARG A 20 9.54 -2.28 -6.16
CA ARG A 20 8.11 -2.23 -6.48
C ARG A 20 7.63 -0.81 -6.75
N TRP A 21 8.10 0.15 -5.97
CA TRP A 21 7.70 1.57 -5.97
C TRP A 21 8.89 2.45 -6.33
N HIS A 22 9.22 2.50 -7.62
CA HIS A 22 10.34 3.30 -8.13
C HIS A 22 10.08 4.80 -8.12
N THR A 23 8.82 5.22 -7.98
CA THR A 23 8.40 6.63 -7.93
C THR A 23 8.48 7.24 -6.52
N VAL A 24 8.66 6.41 -5.49
CA VAL A 24 8.77 6.87 -4.10
C VAL A 24 10.25 7.00 -3.74
N ASP A 25 10.59 8.05 -3.02
CA ASP A 25 11.97 8.35 -2.68
C ASP A 25 12.57 7.30 -1.72
N ALA A 26 13.88 7.07 -1.83
CA ALA A 26 14.56 6.09 -0.99
C ALA A 26 14.45 6.45 0.50
N LEU A 27 14.50 7.76 0.83
CA LEU A 27 14.43 8.23 2.21
C LEU A 27 13.07 7.95 2.85
N GLU A 28 11.99 8.15 2.09
CA GLU A 28 10.62 7.83 2.53
C GLU A 28 10.46 6.32 2.76
N LEU A 29 11.03 5.49 1.88
CA LEU A 29 10.96 4.04 2.01
C LEU A 29 11.79 3.51 3.20
N GLU A 30 12.90 4.17 3.53
CA GLU A 30 13.66 3.88 4.75
C GLU A 30 12.89 4.24 6.02
N ASP A 31 12.16 5.37 6.03
CA ASP A 31 11.32 5.75 7.18
C ASP A 31 10.14 4.78 7.37
N VAL A 32 9.49 4.39 6.26
CA VAL A 32 8.46 3.33 6.28
C VAL A 32 9.04 2.02 6.79
N ALA A 33 10.20 1.58 6.28
CA ALA A 33 10.86 0.36 6.76
C ALA A 33 11.24 0.43 8.25
N ARG A 34 11.60 1.61 8.76
CA ARG A 34 11.87 1.83 10.18
C ARG A 34 10.60 1.70 11.02
N THR A 35 9.47 2.16 10.50
CA THR A 35 8.15 2.00 11.12
C THR A 35 7.71 0.55 11.10
N LEU A 36 7.84 -0.16 9.97
CA LEU A 36 7.56 -1.59 9.84
C LEU A 36 8.36 -2.45 10.82
N ARG A 37 9.63 -2.08 11.06
CA ARG A 37 10.47 -2.80 12.02
C ARG A 37 10.05 -2.62 13.47
N ARG A 38 9.30 -1.56 13.81
CA ARG A 38 8.74 -1.38 15.17
C ARG A 38 7.60 -2.35 15.44
N ASP A 39 6.92 -2.82 14.41
CA ASP A 39 5.89 -3.85 14.52
C ASP A 39 6.51 -5.20 14.87
N ALA A 40 6.11 -5.75 16.01
CA ALA A 40 6.61 -7.04 16.50
C ALA A 40 6.30 -8.20 15.54
N ARG A 41 5.18 -8.12 14.80
CA ARG A 41 4.75 -9.13 13.82
C ARG A 41 5.69 -9.15 12.62
N LEU A 42 6.00 -7.98 12.07
CA LEU A 42 6.87 -7.84 10.91
C LEU A 42 8.35 -8.03 11.27
N ARG A 43 8.77 -7.54 12.43
CA ARG A 43 10.13 -7.74 12.95
C ARG A 43 10.47 -9.21 13.23
N ALA A 44 9.46 -10.04 13.49
CA ALA A 44 9.66 -11.48 13.62
C ALA A 44 9.96 -12.17 12.26
N MET A 45 9.76 -11.47 11.15
CA MET A 45 9.95 -11.95 9.78
C MET A 45 11.21 -11.34 9.14
N LEU A 46 11.63 -11.93 8.02
CA LEU A 46 12.67 -11.37 7.17
C LEU A 46 12.17 -10.06 6.52
N PRO A 47 13.06 -9.10 6.22
CA PRO A 47 12.68 -7.82 5.62
C PRO A 47 11.98 -7.97 4.26
N ASP A 48 12.27 -9.05 3.53
CA ASP A 48 11.59 -9.37 2.26
C ASP A 48 10.13 -9.80 2.49
N ASP A 49 9.90 -10.71 3.44
CA ASP A 49 8.57 -11.18 3.85
C ASP A 49 7.73 -10.04 4.45
N ALA A 50 8.33 -9.24 5.33
CA ALA A 50 7.67 -8.10 5.96
C ALA A 50 7.22 -7.06 4.94
N ALA A 51 8.03 -6.79 3.91
CA ALA A 51 7.66 -5.90 2.82
C ALA A 51 6.48 -6.47 2.00
N VAL A 52 6.49 -7.78 1.73
CA VAL A 52 5.40 -8.45 0.98
C VAL A 52 4.09 -8.42 1.78
N ASP A 53 4.13 -8.74 3.07
CA ASP A 53 2.95 -8.75 3.94
C ASP A 53 2.33 -7.34 4.05
N TRP A 54 3.17 -6.31 4.21
CA TRP A 54 2.71 -4.91 4.24
C TRP A 54 2.09 -4.45 2.91
N LEU A 55 2.56 -4.98 1.77
CA LEU A 55 2.04 -4.65 0.43
C LEU A 55 0.73 -5.38 0.06
N ARG A 56 0.33 -6.43 0.79
CA ARG A 56 -0.93 -7.17 0.54
C ARG A 56 -2.18 -6.27 0.59
N PRO A 57 -2.44 -5.50 1.66
CA PRO A 57 -3.67 -4.70 1.75
C PRO A 57 -3.73 -3.59 0.68
N LEU A 58 -2.60 -3.05 0.25
CA LEU A 58 -2.55 -2.00 -0.79
C LEU A 58 -2.94 -2.54 -2.17
N THR A 59 -2.65 -3.81 -2.45
CA THR A 59 -3.04 -4.48 -3.69
C THR A 59 -4.54 -4.79 -3.72
N GLU A 60 -5.12 -5.18 -2.58
CA GLU A 60 -6.56 -5.44 -2.44
C GLU A 60 -7.39 -4.14 -2.43
N ALA A 61 -6.88 -3.07 -1.82
CA ALA A 61 -7.55 -1.77 -1.79
C ALA A 61 -7.62 -1.11 -3.18
N SER A 62 -6.64 -1.33 -4.05
CA SER A 62 -6.65 -0.75 -5.41
C SER A 62 -7.67 -1.41 -6.35
N VAL A 63 -8.24 -2.56 -5.99
CA VAL A 63 -9.32 -3.24 -6.73
C VAL A 63 -10.70 -2.81 -6.23
N GLN A 64 -10.80 -1.84 -5.32
CA GLN A 64 -12.07 -1.21 -5.00
C GLN A 64 -12.47 -0.24 -6.13
N VAL A 65 -12.98 -0.81 -7.22
CA VAL A 65 -13.85 -0.09 -8.14
C VAL A 65 -14.99 0.47 -7.28
N PRO A 66 -15.22 1.80 -7.23
CA PRO A 66 -16.45 2.30 -6.66
C PRO A 66 -17.58 1.71 -7.51
N VAL A 67 -18.29 0.73 -6.95
CA VAL A 67 -19.57 0.28 -7.49
C VAL A 67 -20.49 1.49 -7.41
N VAL A 68 -20.50 2.29 -8.47
CA VAL A 68 -21.51 3.32 -8.66
C VAL A 68 -22.85 2.59 -8.70
N PRO A 69 -23.81 2.85 -7.79
CA PRO A 69 -25.17 2.42 -8.04
C PRO A 69 -25.62 3.22 -9.26
N SER A 70 -25.70 2.54 -10.40
CA SER A 70 -26.24 3.05 -11.65
C SER A 70 -27.72 3.35 -11.46
N ASN A 71 -28.04 4.51 -10.87
CA ASN A 71 -29.40 4.99 -10.78
C ASN A 71 -29.80 5.61 -12.12
N ARG A 72 -30.02 4.71 -13.08
CA ARG A 72 -30.53 5.02 -14.41
C ARG A 72 -31.97 5.52 -14.27
N ARG A 73 -32.20 6.82 -14.47
CA ARG A 73 -33.52 7.35 -14.86
C ARG A 73 -33.39 8.48 -15.87
N PRO A 74 -33.67 8.23 -17.17
CA PRO A 74 -34.14 9.26 -18.09
C PRO A 74 -35.67 9.26 -18.05
N SER A 75 -36.29 10.25 -17.44
CA SER A 75 -37.73 10.54 -17.54
C SER A 75 -37.88 11.99 -17.11
N GLY A 76 -37.63 12.99 -17.95
CA GLY A 76 -38.34 13.39 -19.16
C GLY A 76 -38.59 14.91 -18.99
N PRO A 77 -38.59 15.75 -20.02
CA PRO A 77 -38.85 17.18 -19.83
C PRO A 77 -40.31 17.39 -19.35
N PRO A 78 -40.59 18.26 -18.36
CA PRO A 78 -41.97 18.65 -18.09
C PRO A 78 -42.52 19.39 -19.32
N PRO A 79 -43.78 19.15 -19.73
CA PRO A 79 -44.39 19.90 -20.82
C PRO A 79 -44.53 21.37 -20.40
N ILE A 80 -44.07 22.27 -21.26
CA ILE A 80 -44.33 23.70 -21.16
C ILE A 80 -45.79 23.90 -21.60
N SER A 81 -46.68 24.22 -20.67
CA SER A 81 -48.04 24.68 -20.99
C SER A 81 -48.05 26.21 -21.22
N PRO A 82 -48.93 26.71 -22.11
CA PRO A 82 -48.97 28.12 -22.55
C PRO A 82 -49.48 29.10 -21.49
#